data_AF-A8UGS3-F1
#
_entry.id   AF-A8UGS3-F1
#
_cell.length_a   1.000
_cell.length_b   1.000
_cell.length_c   1.000
_cell.angle_alpha   90.00
_cell.angle_beta   90.00
_cell.angle_gamma   90.00
#
_symmetry.space_group_name_H-M   'P 1'
#
loop_
_entity.id
_entity.type
_entity.pdbx_description
1 polymer ?
#
loop_
_entity_poly.entity_id
_entity_poly.type
_entity_poly.pdbx_seq_one_letter_code
_entity_poly.pdbx_strand_id
1 'polypeptide(L)'
;MRNTFCAVLIGALLLASCAKDAAPNPFLIEKTHIGLLTDSTQVKDIEAVFSNDSVVVYIAGDEFTGSVNIIEIYEKSGKKLLDLSPKEALDSTSVISSVRIIDERYKTEKNISTLSTFKDISETYKITKIDNLINSIVVSVNEINASFTIDKKELPASLRFDMNLTIDPIQVPGKAKIKYFMVHW
;
A
#
# COMPACT_ATOMS: atom_id res chain seq x y z
N MET A 1 -38.58 0.13 -46.86
CA MET A 1 -38.50 -0.76 -45.67
C MET A 1 -37.09 -1.32 -45.41
N ARG A 2 -36.22 -1.45 -46.42
CA ARG A 2 -34.84 -1.95 -46.25
C ARG A 2 -33.85 -0.94 -45.65
N ASN A 3 -34.05 0.37 -45.89
CA ASN A 3 -33.16 1.42 -45.39
C ASN A 3 -33.43 1.83 -43.92
N THR A 4 -34.63 1.55 -43.40
CA THR A 4 -34.97 1.79 -41.99
C THR A 4 -34.40 0.71 -41.07
N PHE A 5 -34.28 -0.54 -41.54
CA PHE A 5 -33.65 -1.62 -40.77
C PHE A 5 -32.14 -1.40 -40.56
N CYS A 6 -31.43 -0.85 -41.55
CA CYS A 6 -30.02 -0.51 -41.38
C CYS A 6 -29.79 0.64 -40.39
N ALA A 7 -30.69 1.62 -40.33
CA ALA A 7 -30.56 2.75 -39.39
C ALA A 7 -30.78 2.31 -37.92
N VAL A 8 -31.69 1.37 -37.67
CA VAL A 8 -31.94 0.84 -36.32
C VAL A 8 -30.78 -0.05 -35.85
N LEU A 9 -30.16 -0.81 -36.75
CA LEU A 9 -28.99 -1.64 -36.42
C LEU A 9 -27.75 -0.78 -36.06
N ILE A 10 -27.53 0.32 -36.76
CA ILE A 10 -26.41 1.25 -36.49
C ILE A 10 -26.64 2.02 -35.18
N GLY A 11 -27.90 2.38 -34.87
CA GLY A 11 -28.25 3.03 -33.59
C GLY A 11 -28.04 2.14 -32.36
N ALA A 12 -28.24 0.82 -32.49
CA ALA A 12 -28.03 -0.13 -31.39
C ALA A 12 -26.55 -0.37 -31.06
N LEU A 13 -25.64 -0.31 -32.06
CA LEU A 13 -24.19 -0.45 -31.81
C LEU A 13 -23.58 0.75 -31.09
N LEU A 14 -24.17 1.96 -31.20
CA LEU A 14 -23.67 3.15 -30.53
C LEU A 14 -23.97 3.15 -29.01
N LEU A 15 -24.94 2.36 -28.54
CA LEU A 15 -25.26 2.23 -27.11
C LEU A 15 -24.41 1.18 -26.39
N ALA A 16 -23.74 0.28 -27.12
CA ALA A 16 -22.88 -0.76 -26.56
C ALA A 16 -21.43 -0.29 -26.30
N SER A 17 -21.03 0.88 -26.83
CA SER A 17 -19.66 1.39 -26.70
C SER A 17 -19.43 2.26 -25.44
N CYS A 18 -20.38 2.28 -24.51
CA CYS A 18 -20.26 2.99 -23.23
C CYS A 18 -20.15 2.01 -22.05
N ALA A 19 -19.34 0.95 -22.20
CA ALA A 19 -18.72 0.36 -21.02
C ALA A 19 -17.67 1.36 -20.54
N LYS A 20 -18.09 2.34 -19.75
CA LYS A 20 -17.17 3.26 -19.09
C LYS A 20 -16.25 2.40 -18.24
N ASP A 21 -14.98 2.32 -18.62
CA ASP A 21 -13.93 1.82 -17.76
C ASP A 21 -14.10 2.54 -16.41
N ALA A 22 -14.54 1.81 -15.40
CA ALA A 22 -14.72 2.39 -14.08
C ALA A 22 -13.34 2.91 -13.64
N ALA A 23 -13.30 4.15 -13.12
CA ALA A 23 -12.06 4.70 -12.62
C ALA A 23 -11.44 3.70 -11.63
N PRO A 24 -10.13 3.41 -11.74
CA PRO A 24 -9.46 2.44 -10.88
C PRO A 24 -9.66 2.84 -9.42
N ASN A 25 -9.92 1.85 -8.57
CA ASN A 25 -10.15 2.09 -7.15
C ASN A 25 -8.87 2.65 -6.51
N PRO A 26 -8.84 3.90 -6.03
CA PRO A 26 -7.62 4.52 -5.50
C PRO A 26 -7.11 3.86 -4.21
N PHE A 27 -7.96 3.08 -3.54
CA PHE A 27 -7.65 2.41 -2.28
C PHE A 27 -7.34 0.92 -2.44
N LEU A 28 -7.36 0.39 -3.66
CA LEU A 28 -7.00 -1.01 -3.89
C LEU A 28 -5.47 -1.15 -3.92
N ILE A 29 -4.96 -2.09 -3.13
CA ILE A 29 -3.55 -2.49 -3.11
C ILE A 29 -3.40 -3.78 -3.88
N GLU A 30 -2.58 -3.73 -4.92
CA GLU A 30 -2.12 -4.88 -5.69
C GLU A 30 -0.60 -5.00 -5.59
N LYS A 31 -0.08 -6.10 -6.11
CA LYS A 31 1.35 -6.43 -5.98
C LYS A 31 2.28 -5.35 -6.57
N THR A 32 1.88 -4.74 -7.69
CA THR A 32 2.72 -3.81 -8.47
C THR A 32 2.14 -2.39 -8.54
N HIS A 33 0.97 -2.15 -7.95
CA HIS A 33 0.34 -0.84 -7.97
C HIS A 33 -0.68 -0.64 -6.85
N ILE A 34 -0.96 0.62 -6.54
CA ILE A 34 -1.99 1.07 -5.60
C ILE A 34 -2.80 2.16 -6.30
N GLY A 35 -4.03 1.85 -6.71
CA GLY A 35 -4.81 2.76 -7.54
C GLY A 35 -4.07 3.13 -8.83
N LEU A 36 -3.68 4.41 -8.97
CA LEU A 36 -2.91 4.90 -10.12
C LEU A 36 -1.39 4.87 -9.91
N LEU A 37 -0.92 4.65 -8.68
CA LEU A 37 0.51 4.59 -8.36
C LEU A 37 1.07 3.21 -8.72
N THR A 38 2.12 3.14 -9.55
CA THR A 38 2.76 1.88 -9.97
C THR A 38 4.23 1.82 -9.57
N ASP A 39 4.82 0.63 -9.63
CA ASP A 39 6.27 0.38 -9.49
C ASP A 39 7.16 1.11 -10.52
N SER A 40 6.57 1.56 -11.63
CA SER A 40 7.23 2.36 -12.66
C SER A 40 7.01 3.86 -12.53
N THR A 41 6.18 4.30 -11.58
CA THR A 41 5.87 5.72 -11.40
C THR A 41 7.12 6.47 -10.92
N GLN A 42 7.50 7.52 -11.65
CA GLN A 42 8.64 8.35 -11.27
C GLN A 42 8.22 9.39 -10.25
N VAL A 43 9.17 9.81 -9.41
CA VAL A 43 8.97 10.83 -8.37
C VAL A 43 8.34 12.12 -8.94
N LYS A 44 8.78 12.55 -10.13
CA LYS A 44 8.24 13.74 -10.81
C LYS A 44 6.74 13.66 -11.17
N ASP A 45 6.20 12.45 -11.29
CA ASP A 45 4.81 12.21 -11.72
C ASP A 45 3.86 12.03 -10.53
N ILE A 46 4.37 11.98 -9.29
CA ILE A 46 3.60 11.72 -8.07
C ILE A 46 2.51 12.79 -7.85
N GLU A 47 2.79 14.07 -8.12
CA GLU A 47 1.78 15.14 -8.01
C GLU A 47 0.60 14.93 -8.96
N ALA A 48 0.84 14.37 -10.15
CA ALA A 48 -0.23 14.06 -11.09
C ALA A 48 -1.06 12.86 -10.64
N VAL A 49 -0.39 11.80 -10.15
CA VAL A 49 -1.05 10.60 -9.60
C VAL A 49 -1.95 10.95 -8.41
N PHE A 50 -1.48 11.84 -7.54
CA PHE A 50 -2.18 12.29 -6.33
C PHE A 50 -2.77 13.70 -6.48
N SER A 51 -3.29 14.02 -7.66
CA SER A 51 -3.81 15.37 -7.99
C SER A 51 -4.94 15.89 -7.07
N ASN A 52 -5.68 14.98 -6.43
CA ASN A 52 -6.74 15.32 -5.47
C ASN A 52 -6.23 15.40 -4.02
N ASP A 53 -4.99 15.00 -3.78
CA ASP A 53 -4.37 14.91 -2.46
C ASP A 53 -3.26 15.96 -2.33
N SER A 54 -2.70 16.08 -1.13
CA SER A 54 -1.56 16.93 -0.83
C SER A 54 -0.31 16.08 -0.77
N VAL A 55 0.64 16.37 -1.66
CA VAL A 55 1.95 15.73 -1.74
C VAL A 55 2.97 16.62 -1.03
N VAL A 56 3.69 16.06 -0.06
CA VAL A 56 4.76 16.75 0.68
C VAL A 56 6.08 16.07 0.36
N VAL A 57 6.99 16.82 -0.26
CA VAL A 57 8.34 16.39 -0.59
C VAL A 57 9.33 17.23 0.20
N TYR A 58 10.27 16.60 0.89
CA TYR A 58 11.34 17.31 1.59
C TYR A 58 12.48 17.65 0.60
N ILE A 59 12.92 18.89 0.60
CA ILE A 59 14.04 19.37 -0.22
C ILE A 59 15.29 19.44 0.67
N ALA A 60 16.45 19.02 0.16
CA ALA A 60 17.73 19.11 0.86
C ALA A 60 17.99 20.54 1.40
N GLY A 61 18.42 20.64 2.66
CA GLY A 61 18.52 21.89 3.43
C GLY A 61 17.69 21.89 4.73
N ASP A 62 16.71 20.99 4.85
CA ASP A 62 15.94 20.70 6.08
C ASP A 62 16.50 19.46 6.83
N GLU A 63 17.83 19.31 6.79
CA GLU A 63 18.60 18.07 7.07
C GLU A 63 18.52 17.57 8.52
N PHE A 64 17.80 18.27 9.39
CA PHE A 64 17.71 17.95 10.83
C PHE A 64 16.63 16.90 11.13
N THR A 65 15.74 16.55 10.20
CA THR A 65 14.56 15.71 10.46
C THR A 65 14.70 14.24 10.04
N GLY A 66 15.82 13.84 9.42
CA GLY A 66 16.13 12.44 9.07
C GLY A 66 15.17 11.79 8.05
N SER A 67 14.18 12.53 7.54
CA SER A 67 13.09 12.03 6.68
C SER A 67 13.19 12.54 5.25
N VAL A 68 14.37 13.02 4.84
CA VAL A 68 14.66 13.70 3.55
C VAL A 68 14.33 12.87 2.30
N ASN A 69 14.05 11.57 2.45
CA ASN A 69 13.79 10.65 1.35
C ASN A 69 12.37 10.08 1.34
N ILE A 70 11.46 10.62 2.16
CA ILE A 70 10.08 10.17 2.21
C ILE A 70 9.19 11.23 1.55
N ILE A 71 8.35 10.80 0.61
CA ILE A 71 7.27 11.61 0.07
C ILE A 71 6.00 11.25 0.84
N GLU A 72 5.41 12.23 1.52
CA GLU A 72 4.23 12.01 2.34
C GLU A 72 2.97 12.43 1.58
N ILE A 73 1.96 11.56 1.57
CA ILE A 73 0.67 11.81 0.92
C ILE A 73 -0.38 12.04 2.00
N TYR A 74 -1.11 13.16 1.88
CA TYR A 74 -2.17 13.55 2.79
C TYR A 74 -3.46 13.85 2.02
N GLU A 75 -4.61 13.59 2.62
CA GLU A 75 -5.83 14.22 2.16
C GLU A 75 -5.76 15.74 2.32
N LYS A 76 -6.57 16.46 1.55
CA LYS A 76 -6.80 17.90 1.76
C LYS A 76 -7.33 18.24 3.16
N SER A 77 -7.91 17.26 3.86
CA SER A 77 -8.34 17.36 5.26
C SER A 77 -7.17 17.38 6.26
N GLY A 78 -5.96 17.01 5.84
CA GLY A 78 -4.78 16.84 6.68
C GLY A 78 -4.56 15.41 7.20
N LYS A 79 -5.45 14.46 6.88
CA LYS A 79 -5.28 13.04 7.25
C LYS A 79 -4.15 12.42 6.41
N LYS A 80 -3.17 11.79 7.08
CA LYS A 80 -2.07 11.10 6.41
C LYS A 80 -2.52 9.78 5.78
N LEU A 81 -2.14 9.56 4.52
CA LEU A 81 -2.54 8.42 3.70
C LEU A 81 -1.42 7.40 3.55
N LEU A 82 -0.29 7.84 3.01
CA LEU A 82 0.83 7.00 2.58
C LEU A 82 2.17 7.69 2.86
N ASP A 83 3.21 6.88 3.09
CA ASP A 83 4.61 7.31 2.91
C ASP A 83 5.19 6.58 1.70
N LEU A 84 5.70 7.31 0.71
CA LEU A 84 6.37 6.75 -0.46
C LEU A 84 7.88 6.89 -0.28
N SER A 85 8.61 5.81 -0.50
CA SER A 85 10.08 5.82 -0.43
C SER A 85 10.64 5.59 -1.83
N PRO A 86 11.21 6.61 -2.48
CA PRO A 86 11.93 6.46 -3.74
C PRO A 86 13.13 5.51 -3.58
N LYS A 87 13.55 4.88 -4.67
CA LYS A 87 14.74 4.05 -4.68
C LYS A 87 16.01 4.89 -4.49
N GLU A 88 16.06 6.04 -5.15
CA GLU A 88 17.16 7.00 -5.08
C GLU A 88 16.64 8.33 -4.53
N ALA A 89 17.30 8.78 -3.47
CA ALA A 89 16.99 10.05 -2.82
C ALA A 89 17.21 11.24 -3.76
N LEU A 90 16.31 12.23 -3.70
CA LEU A 90 16.43 13.50 -4.42
C LEU A 90 16.56 13.37 -5.95
N ASP A 91 16.18 12.23 -6.53
CA ASP A 91 16.15 11.99 -7.96
C ASP A 91 14.70 11.92 -8.46
N SER A 92 14.31 12.94 -9.24
CA SER A 92 12.97 13.05 -9.82
C SER A 92 12.60 11.93 -10.81
N THR A 93 13.61 11.25 -11.39
CA THR A 93 13.44 10.14 -12.31
C THR A 93 13.45 8.78 -11.61
N SER A 94 13.77 8.76 -10.31
CA SER A 94 13.70 7.56 -9.49
C SER A 94 12.27 7.05 -9.40
N VAL A 95 12.14 5.74 -9.25
CA VAL A 95 10.86 5.06 -9.03
C VAL A 95 10.63 4.79 -7.55
N ILE A 96 9.38 4.55 -7.17
CA ILE A 96 9.02 4.20 -5.80
C ILE A 96 9.44 2.75 -5.52
N SER A 97 10.17 2.55 -4.43
CA SER A 97 10.65 1.22 -3.98
C SER A 97 9.77 0.61 -2.90
N SER A 98 9.13 1.44 -2.08
CA SER A 98 8.17 0.94 -1.11
C SER A 98 7.15 2.00 -0.72
N VAL A 99 5.99 1.51 -0.32
CA VAL A 99 4.85 2.31 0.10
C VAL A 99 4.41 1.85 1.47
N ARG A 100 4.45 2.73 2.47
CA ARG A 100 3.85 2.48 3.78
C ARG A 100 2.39 2.90 3.79
N ILE A 101 1.52 1.96 4.13
CA ILE A 101 0.08 2.17 4.21
C ILE A 101 -0.29 2.61 5.63
N ILE A 102 -0.97 3.75 5.74
CA ILE A 102 -1.38 4.36 7.03
C ILE A 102 -2.90 4.41 7.12
N ASP A 103 -3.58 4.86 6.06
CA ASP A 103 -5.04 4.99 6.05
C ASP A 103 -5.76 3.64 5.91
N GLU A 104 -6.81 3.45 6.71
CA GLU A 104 -7.59 2.21 6.84
C GLU A 104 -8.43 1.84 5.61
N ARG A 105 -8.68 2.79 4.69
CA ARG A 105 -9.44 2.51 3.47
C ARG A 105 -8.66 1.66 2.49
N TYR A 106 -7.33 1.73 2.55
CA TYR A 106 -6.47 0.94 1.68
C TYR A 106 -6.55 -0.53 2.03
N LYS A 107 -6.87 -1.35 1.02
CA LYS A 107 -7.15 -2.77 1.17
C LYS A 107 -6.51 -3.57 0.06
N THR A 108 -5.95 -4.72 0.39
CA THR A 108 -5.53 -5.69 -0.62
C THR A 108 -6.74 -6.30 -1.32
N GLU A 109 -6.52 -6.98 -2.45
CA GLU A 109 -7.56 -7.79 -3.13
C GLU A 109 -8.27 -8.78 -2.20
N LYS A 110 -7.55 -9.29 -1.20
CA LYS A 110 -8.10 -10.19 -0.16
C LYS A 110 -8.56 -9.46 1.10
N ASN A 111 -8.85 -8.16 1.00
CA ASN A 111 -9.46 -7.32 2.04
C ASN A 111 -8.62 -7.17 3.33
N ILE A 112 -7.29 -7.29 3.24
CA ILE A 112 -6.38 -6.96 4.35
C ILE A 112 -6.08 -5.46 4.36
N SER A 113 -6.17 -4.84 5.53
CA SER A 113 -5.92 -3.41 5.75
C SER A 113 -5.13 -3.19 7.06
N THR A 114 -4.86 -1.92 7.41
CA THR A 114 -4.25 -1.58 8.71
C THR A 114 -5.13 -1.92 9.92
N LEU A 115 -6.43 -2.13 9.72
CA LEU A 115 -7.37 -2.57 10.77
C LEU A 115 -7.34 -4.09 11.00
N SER A 116 -6.71 -4.86 10.12
CA SER A 116 -6.61 -6.31 10.23
C SER A 116 -5.72 -6.73 11.41
N THR A 117 -5.90 -7.98 11.82
CA THR A 117 -5.12 -8.63 12.87
C THR A 117 -4.14 -9.63 12.27
N PHE A 118 -3.22 -10.13 13.11
CA PHE A 118 -2.33 -11.21 12.70
C PHE A 118 -3.09 -12.45 12.22
N LYS A 119 -4.21 -12.80 12.86
CA LYS A 119 -5.08 -13.91 12.45
C LYS A 119 -5.53 -13.73 11.01
N ASP A 120 -6.07 -12.56 10.69
CA ASP A 120 -6.57 -12.25 9.34
C ASP A 120 -5.47 -12.41 8.29
N ILE A 121 -4.26 -11.93 8.57
CA ILE A 121 -3.11 -12.12 7.68
C ILE A 121 -2.77 -13.60 7.53
N SER A 122 -2.62 -14.33 8.64
CA SER A 122 -2.17 -15.73 8.65
C SER A 122 -3.15 -16.70 8.00
N GLU A 123 -4.45 -16.40 8.02
CA GLU A 123 -5.49 -17.19 7.37
C GLU A 123 -5.63 -16.86 5.88
N THR A 124 -5.26 -15.64 5.48
CA THR A 124 -5.42 -15.13 4.12
C THR A 124 -4.17 -15.35 3.25
N TYR A 125 -2.99 -15.31 3.87
CA TYR A 125 -1.70 -15.36 3.19
C TYR A 125 -0.72 -16.30 3.89
N LYS A 126 0.15 -16.93 3.10
CA LYS A 126 1.27 -17.69 3.63
C LYS A 126 2.35 -16.75 4.17
N ILE A 127 2.55 -16.77 5.48
CA ILE A 127 3.66 -16.07 6.12
C ILE A 127 4.98 -16.68 5.66
N THR A 128 5.87 -15.85 5.15
CA THR A 128 7.17 -16.27 4.64
C THR A 128 8.25 -16.19 5.70
N LYS A 129 8.24 -15.12 6.49
CA LYS A 129 9.26 -14.83 7.50
C LYS A 129 8.69 -13.94 8.59
N ILE A 130 9.22 -14.09 9.81
CA ILE A 130 9.00 -13.14 10.91
C ILE A 130 10.36 -12.66 11.38
N ASP A 131 10.61 -11.36 11.24
CA ASP A 131 11.81 -10.69 11.74
C ASP A 131 11.56 -10.09 13.13
N ASN A 132 12.41 -10.42 14.09
CA ASN A 132 12.31 -9.96 15.48
C ASN A 132 13.18 -8.71 15.69
N LEU A 133 12.56 -7.53 15.70
CA LEU A 133 13.24 -6.25 15.89
C LEU A 133 13.17 -5.80 17.36
N ILE A 134 13.81 -4.68 17.70
CA ILE A 134 13.88 -4.15 19.08
C ILE A 134 12.48 -3.95 19.66
N ASN A 135 11.59 -3.26 18.94
CA ASN A 135 10.26 -2.84 19.45
C ASN A 135 9.08 -3.49 18.71
N SER A 136 9.35 -4.28 17.69
CA SER A 136 8.31 -4.83 16.81
C SER A 136 8.75 -6.16 16.21
N ILE A 137 7.79 -6.91 15.70
CA ILE A 137 8.06 -7.96 14.72
C ILE A 137 7.60 -7.48 13.35
N VAL A 138 8.27 -7.98 12.30
CA VAL A 138 7.90 -7.73 10.91
C VAL A 138 7.54 -9.05 10.27
N VAL A 139 6.29 -9.18 9.84
CA VAL A 139 5.74 -10.39 9.22
C VAL A 139 5.72 -10.20 7.72
N SER A 140 6.50 -10.99 6.97
CA SER A 140 6.65 -10.86 5.52
C SER A 140 5.76 -11.83 4.75
N VAL A 141 5.14 -11.34 3.67
CA VAL A 141 4.27 -12.07 2.76
C VAL A 141 4.72 -11.82 1.32
N ASN A 142 5.41 -12.81 0.72
CA ASN A 142 5.96 -12.68 -0.64
C ASN A 142 4.91 -12.68 -1.74
N GLU A 143 3.70 -13.20 -1.49
CA GLU A 143 2.64 -13.26 -2.49
C GLU A 143 2.32 -11.86 -3.05
N ILE A 144 2.19 -10.89 -2.14
CA ILE A 144 1.87 -9.48 -2.41
C ILE A 144 3.05 -8.53 -2.19
N ASN A 145 4.27 -9.06 -2.04
CA ASN A 145 5.48 -8.30 -1.68
C ASN A 145 5.26 -7.34 -0.50
N ALA A 146 4.58 -7.78 0.56
CA ALA A 146 4.23 -6.92 1.69
C ALA A 146 4.89 -7.37 3.00
N SER A 147 5.04 -6.43 3.92
CA SER A 147 5.48 -6.69 5.29
C SER A 147 4.61 -5.96 6.30
N PHE A 148 4.13 -6.67 7.31
CA PHE A 148 3.25 -6.15 8.36
C PHE A 148 4.04 -5.95 9.64
N THR A 149 4.02 -4.74 10.19
CA THR A 149 4.71 -4.42 11.44
C THR A 149 3.75 -4.53 12.61
N ILE A 150 4.10 -5.35 13.60
CA ILE A 150 3.33 -5.54 14.83
C ILE A 150 4.21 -5.13 16.02
N ASP A 151 3.68 -4.26 16.88
CA ASP A 151 4.38 -3.79 18.07
C ASP A 151 4.55 -4.94 19.08
N LYS A 152 5.73 -5.08 19.69
CA LYS A 152 6.01 -6.14 20.68
C LYS A 152 5.08 -6.11 21.88
N LYS A 153 4.43 -4.98 22.17
CA LYS A 153 3.38 -4.89 23.21
C LYS A 153 2.18 -5.81 22.94
N GLU A 154 1.95 -6.20 21.68
CA GLU A 154 0.89 -7.12 21.27
C GLU A 154 1.26 -8.60 21.54
N LEU A 155 2.54 -8.89 21.79
CA LEU A 155 3.04 -10.25 22.01
C LEU A 155 3.05 -10.64 23.49
N PRO A 156 3.10 -11.93 23.85
CA PRO A 156 3.34 -12.38 25.22
C PRO A 156 4.70 -11.88 25.74
N ALA A 157 4.81 -11.64 27.05
CA ALA A 157 6.03 -11.10 27.66
C ALA A 157 7.30 -11.93 27.36
N SER A 158 7.16 -13.24 27.21
CA SER A 158 8.24 -14.16 26.86
C SER A 158 8.88 -13.89 25.49
N LEU A 159 8.16 -13.26 24.55
CA LEU A 159 8.65 -12.96 23.20
C LEU A 159 9.17 -11.52 23.04
N ARG A 160 9.09 -10.68 24.08
CA ARG A 160 9.36 -9.24 23.95
C ARG A 160 10.84 -8.89 24.07
N PHE A 161 11.59 -9.57 24.93
CA PHE A 161 12.90 -9.09 25.38
C PHE A 161 14.08 -9.77 24.69
N ASP A 162 13.93 -11.02 24.25
CA ASP A 162 14.98 -11.73 23.52
C ASP A 162 14.89 -11.41 22.02
N MET A 163 15.92 -10.75 21.48
CA MET A 163 16.02 -10.41 20.06
C MET A 163 16.61 -11.54 19.21
N ASN A 164 17.30 -12.51 19.83
CA ASN A 164 17.86 -13.66 19.12
C ASN A 164 16.83 -14.79 18.98
N LEU A 165 15.69 -14.67 19.66
CA LEU A 165 14.60 -15.62 19.57
C LEU A 165 13.98 -15.60 18.17
N THR A 166 14.02 -16.77 17.52
CA THR A 166 13.21 -17.04 16.32
C THR A 166 11.75 -17.20 16.73
N ILE A 167 10.88 -16.39 16.15
CA ILE A 167 9.44 -16.41 16.43
C ILE A 167 8.73 -17.20 15.32
N ASP A 168 8.04 -18.27 15.70
CA ASP A 168 7.16 -19.02 14.81
C ASP A 168 5.78 -18.33 14.70
N PRO A 169 5.13 -18.32 13.52
CA PRO A 169 3.77 -17.80 13.36
C PRO A 169 2.77 -18.27 14.43
N ILE A 170 2.86 -19.51 14.91
CA ILE A 170 1.93 -20.05 15.93
C ILE A 170 2.07 -19.36 17.29
N GLN A 171 3.22 -18.73 17.56
CA GLN A 171 3.50 -18.05 18.82
C GLN A 171 2.94 -16.63 18.85
N VAL A 172 2.61 -16.06 17.68
CA VAL A 172 2.05 -14.72 17.57
C VAL A 172 0.55 -14.76 17.87
N PRO A 173 0.05 -13.99 18.85
CA PRO A 173 -1.37 -13.97 19.15
C PRO A 173 -2.20 -13.52 17.95
N GLY A 174 -3.23 -14.29 17.59
CA GLY A 174 -4.10 -13.94 16.45
C GLY A 174 -4.73 -12.55 16.53
N LYS A 175 -5.03 -12.06 17.74
CA LYS A 175 -5.60 -10.72 17.99
C LYS A 175 -4.59 -9.56 17.90
N ALA A 176 -3.31 -9.84 17.68
CA ALA A 176 -2.28 -8.82 17.63
C ALA A 176 -2.56 -7.85 16.47
N LYS A 177 -2.58 -6.55 16.80
CA LYS A 177 -2.91 -5.49 15.83
C LYS A 177 -1.71 -5.10 14.98
N ILE A 178 -1.98 -4.81 13.71
CA ILE A 178 -0.99 -4.23 12.80
C ILE A 178 -0.80 -2.75 13.17
N LYS A 179 0.45 -2.31 13.27
CA LYS A 179 0.78 -0.89 13.48
C LYS A 179 0.73 -0.13 12.15
N TYR A 180 1.34 -0.70 11.12
CA TYR A 180 1.29 -0.30 9.72
C TYR A 180 1.80 -1.48 8.89
N PHE A 181 1.63 -1.43 7.58
CA PHE A 181 2.29 -2.35 6.67
C PHE A 181 2.84 -1.64 5.45
N MET A 182 3.77 -2.31 4.79
CA MET A 182 4.47 -1.78 3.63
C MET A 182 4.33 -2.74 2.47
N VAL A 183 4.18 -2.20 1.27
CA VAL A 183 4.33 -2.91 -0.01
C VAL A 183 5.69 -2.54 -0.58
N HIS A 184 6.39 -3.52 -1.16
CA HIS A 184 7.73 -3.38 -1.68
C HIS A 184 7.75 -3.70 -3.18
N TRP A 185 8.42 -2.85 -3.95
CA TRP A 185 8.54 -2.91 -5.40
C TRP A 185 10.01 -3.02 -5.83
#